data_AF-A0A2P5ERK0-F1
#
_entry.id   AF-A0A2P5ERK0-F1
#
_cell.length_a   1.000
_cell.length_b   1.000
_cell.length_c   1.000
_cell.angle_alpha   90.00
_cell.angle_beta   90.00
_cell.angle_gamma   90.00
#
_symmetry.space_group_name_H-M   'P 1'
#
loop_
_entity.id
_entity.type
_entity.pdbx_description
1 polymer ?
#
loop_
_entity_poly.entity_id
_entity_poly.type
_entity_poly.pdbx_seq_one_letter_code
_entity_poly.pdbx_strand_id
1 'polypeptide(L)'
;MKTSHFATLLFYLLTLSVPCYTDTNIQTSLQCSEADESALEMAFQTNLRNLFDSLVSNVPLQQGFYKTRTGKKSGRVYGLIQCRGDVSADHCSNCTKNSITVALEKCPKSKEVLVWFRWCFLRYSDSDFFGVMEQTSIVLTNDTDFDDPSVVSKGLDLMNGLTFSVQNQPLVFQTAELDVGPSGKRYGMVQCNRDISRSDCVKCLESQLGAFRMMVGTKRGWEVYGSSCFMWYHDYQFYFNISTIASAGVMRPSSHKGTAIGLIIAVIAFLMVL
;
A
#
# COMPACT_ATOMS: atom_id res chain seq x y z
N MET A 1 40.47 -18.73 -29.80
CA MET A 1 39.11 -19.29 -29.48
C MET A 1 38.72 -19.12 -28.00
N LYS A 2 39.04 -17.99 -27.32
CA LYS A 2 38.65 -17.76 -25.90
C LYS A 2 37.73 -16.54 -25.68
N THR A 3 37.52 -15.71 -26.71
CA THR A 3 36.72 -14.49 -26.65
C THR A 3 35.21 -14.72 -26.79
N SER A 4 34.79 -15.86 -27.34
CA SER A 4 33.36 -16.18 -27.55
C SER A 4 32.60 -16.50 -26.26
N HIS A 5 33.25 -17.16 -25.28
CA HIS A 5 32.59 -17.56 -24.03
C HIS A 5 32.28 -16.37 -23.09
N PHE A 6 33.12 -15.33 -23.12
CA PHE A 6 32.94 -14.13 -22.28
C PHE A 6 31.75 -13.28 -22.73
N ALA A 7 31.55 -13.17 -24.05
CA ALA A 7 30.40 -12.46 -24.63
C ALA A 7 29.07 -13.17 -24.33
N THR A 8 29.04 -14.51 -24.39
CA THR A 8 27.86 -15.29 -23.98
C THR A 8 27.56 -15.15 -22.49
N LEU A 9 28.57 -15.14 -21.61
CA LEU A 9 28.36 -15.01 -20.16
C LEU A 9 27.78 -13.63 -19.79
N LEU A 10 28.23 -12.57 -20.46
CA LEU A 10 27.70 -11.21 -20.28
C LEU A 10 26.24 -11.09 -20.75
N PHE A 11 25.88 -11.79 -21.84
CA PHE A 11 24.52 -11.85 -22.36
C PHE A 11 23.56 -12.64 -21.43
N TYR A 12 24.06 -13.69 -20.77
CA TYR A 12 23.31 -14.41 -19.73
C TYR A 12 23.11 -13.57 -18.44
N LEU A 13 24.10 -12.75 -18.06
CA LEU A 13 23.97 -11.84 -16.90
C LEU A 13 22.98 -10.69 -17.15
N LEU A 14 22.87 -10.21 -18.40
CA LEU A 14 21.90 -9.17 -18.81
C LEU A 14 20.47 -9.71 -19.00
N THR A 15 20.29 -11.03 -19.15
CA THR A 15 18.96 -11.65 -19.33
C THR A 15 18.37 -12.21 -18.03
N LEU A 16 19.16 -12.25 -16.94
CA LEU A 16 18.73 -12.68 -15.61
C LEU A 16 18.22 -11.55 -14.71
N SER A 17 18.15 -10.29 -15.19
CA SER A 17 17.44 -9.24 -14.46
C SER A 17 15.94 -9.49 -14.59
N VAL A 18 15.41 -10.32 -13.69
CA VAL A 18 13.98 -10.31 -13.38
C VAL A 18 13.61 -8.85 -13.08
N PRO A 19 12.62 -8.25 -13.76
CA PRO A 19 12.21 -6.89 -13.47
C PRO A 19 11.83 -6.81 -12.00
N CYS A 20 12.65 -6.11 -11.20
CA CYS A 20 12.34 -5.84 -9.82
C CYS A 20 11.23 -4.79 -9.82
N TYR A 21 9.99 -5.25 -9.66
CA TYR A 21 8.88 -4.34 -9.45
C TYR A 21 9.06 -3.69 -8.08
N THR A 22 9.44 -2.41 -8.09
CA THR A 22 9.52 -1.63 -6.86
C THR A 22 8.10 -1.26 -6.42
N ASP A 23 7.71 -1.73 -5.24
CA ASP A 23 6.49 -1.25 -4.61
C ASP A 23 6.68 0.23 -4.26
N THR A 24 5.82 1.08 -4.82
CA THR A 24 5.94 2.54 -4.75
C THR A 24 4.67 3.17 -4.22
N ASN A 25 4.84 4.24 -3.44
CA ASN A 25 3.73 5.01 -2.93
C ASN A 25 3.15 5.93 -4.01
N ILE A 26 1.95 5.62 -4.48
CA ILE A 26 1.25 6.41 -5.51
C ILE A 26 -0.15 6.74 -5.00
N GLN A 27 -0.62 7.97 -5.25
CA GLN A 27 -2.01 8.34 -5.03
C GLN A 27 -2.88 7.58 -6.04
N THR A 28 -3.76 6.70 -5.56
CA THR A 28 -4.62 5.87 -6.42
C THR A 28 -5.98 6.52 -6.66
N SER A 29 -6.52 7.24 -5.68
CA SER A 29 -7.81 7.93 -5.81
C SER A 29 -7.98 9.05 -4.78
N LEU A 30 -8.99 9.89 -5.00
CA LEU A 30 -9.42 10.96 -4.12
C LEU A 30 -10.93 11.13 -4.26
N GLN A 31 -11.62 11.28 -3.14
CA GLN A 31 -13.02 11.66 -3.09
C GLN A 31 -13.17 12.84 -2.13
N CYS A 32 -13.82 13.90 -2.63
CA CYS A 32 -14.18 15.09 -1.86
C CYS A 32 -15.70 15.15 -1.74
N SER A 33 -16.23 15.56 -0.59
CA SER A 33 -17.63 15.97 -0.45
C SER A 33 -17.92 17.21 -1.30
N GLU A 34 -19.21 17.50 -1.49
CA GLU A 34 -19.64 18.80 -2.03
C GLU A 34 -19.01 19.96 -1.25
N ALA A 35 -18.81 21.07 -1.96
CA ALA A 35 -18.21 22.27 -1.38
C ALA A 35 -19.15 22.88 -0.33
N ASP A 36 -18.61 23.16 0.85
CA ASP A 36 -19.31 23.80 1.96
C ASP A 36 -18.47 24.99 2.45
N GLU A 37 -19.03 26.20 2.37
CA GLU A 37 -18.32 27.41 2.80
C GLU A 37 -17.98 27.40 4.30
N SER A 38 -18.74 26.64 5.11
CA SER A 38 -18.40 26.48 6.53
C SER A 38 -17.17 25.59 6.76
N ALA A 39 -16.68 24.88 5.74
CA ALA A 39 -15.33 24.29 5.77
C ALA A 39 -14.25 25.37 5.89
N LEU A 40 -14.48 26.60 5.42
CA LEU A 40 -13.53 27.71 5.51
C LEU A 40 -13.61 28.47 6.85
N GLU A 41 -14.56 28.13 7.71
CA GLU A 41 -14.65 28.75 9.03
C GLU A 41 -13.38 28.47 9.85
N MET A 42 -12.89 29.51 10.52
CA MET A 42 -11.67 29.44 11.33
C MET A 42 -11.72 28.29 12.34
N ALA A 43 -12.88 28.05 12.97
CA ALA A 43 -13.04 26.97 13.93
C ALA A 43 -12.84 25.58 13.29
N PHE A 44 -13.41 25.33 12.12
CA PHE A 44 -13.23 24.07 11.39
C PHE A 44 -11.77 23.89 10.96
N GLN A 45 -11.18 24.92 10.34
CA GLN A 45 -9.80 24.89 9.86
C GLN A 45 -8.77 24.67 10.98
N THR A 46 -8.97 25.30 12.14
CA THR A 46 -8.14 25.05 13.33
C THR A 46 -8.28 23.62 13.82
N ASN A 47 -9.51 23.09 13.89
CA ASN A 47 -9.74 21.72 14.35
C ASN A 47 -9.20 20.67 13.37
N LEU A 48 -9.32 20.90 12.06
CA LEU A 48 -8.77 20.06 11.02
C LEU A 48 -7.22 20.02 11.07
N ARG A 49 -6.57 21.18 11.26
CA ARG A 49 -5.11 21.24 11.44
C ARG A 49 -4.66 20.45 12.66
N ASN A 50 -5.29 20.67 13.80
CA ASN A 50 -5.00 19.94 15.05
C ASN A 50 -5.25 18.42 14.90
N LEU A 51 -6.28 18.02 14.15
CA LEU A 51 -6.53 16.62 13.79
C LEU A 51 -5.34 16.06 13.01
N PHE A 52 -4.91 16.73 11.94
CA PHE A 52 -3.78 16.30 11.11
C PHE A 52 -2.46 16.24 11.88
N ASP A 53 -2.17 17.22 12.73
CA ASP A 53 -0.98 17.19 13.60
C ASP A 53 -1.01 15.95 14.51
N SER A 54 -2.18 15.64 15.09
CA SER A 54 -2.37 14.44 15.91
C SER A 54 -2.17 13.15 15.11
N LEU A 55 -2.68 13.07 13.89
CA LEU A 55 -2.48 11.92 13.00
C LEU A 55 -0.99 11.73 12.66
N VAL A 56 -0.30 12.79 12.24
CA VAL A 56 1.13 12.75 11.89
C VAL A 56 1.99 12.27 13.06
N SER A 57 1.70 12.73 14.28
CA SER A 57 2.48 12.34 15.47
C SER A 57 2.22 10.89 15.91
N ASN A 58 1.01 10.36 15.74
CA ASN A 58 0.61 9.10 16.37
C ASN A 58 0.59 7.90 15.42
N VAL A 59 0.31 8.08 14.12
CA VAL A 59 0.22 6.98 13.15
C VAL A 59 1.49 6.10 13.14
N PRO A 60 2.72 6.65 13.07
CA PRO A 60 3.93 5.82 13.06
C PRO A 60 4.17 5.10 14.40
N LEU A 61 3.72 5.69 15.52
CA LEU A 61 3.87 5.13 16.87
C LEU A 61 2.86 4.01 17.15
N GLN A 62 1.73 4.02 16.46
CA GLN A 62 0.63 3.08 16.66
C GLN A 62 0.54 2.03 15.56
N GLN A 63 1.69 1.52 15.09
CA GLN A 63 1.75 0.47 14.07
C GLN A 63 0.94 0.83 12.81
N GLY A 64 1.05 2.08 12.37
CA GLY A 64 0.48 2.54 11.11
C GLY A 64 -1.03 2.79 11.10
N PHE A 65 -1.73 2.83 12.24
CA PHE A 65 -3.09 3.40 12.26
C PHE A 65 -3.39 4.16 13.53
N TYR A 66 -4.10 5.26 13.34
CA TYR A 66 -4.57 6.10 14.41
C TYR A 66 -5.85 6.78 13.98
N LYS A 67 -6.81 6.86 14.89
CA LYS A 67 -8.06 7.60 14.71
C LYS A 67 -8.24 8.56 15.86
N THR A 68 -8.73 9.76 15.58
CA THR A 68 -8.96 10.78 16.59
C THR A 68 -10.04 11.75 16.14
N ARG A 69 -10.45 12.61 17.06
CA ARG A 69 -11.39 13.70 16.77
C ARG A 69 -10.92 14.97 17.44
N THR A 70 -11.19 16.09 16.80
CA THR A 70 -10.87 17.42 17.33
C THR A 70 -12.12 18.30 17.30
N GLY A 71 -12.20 19.28 18.19
CA GLY A 71 -13.29 20.25 18.21
C GLY A 71 -14.55 19.82 18.97
N LYS A 72 -15.48 20.76 19.10
CA LYS A 72 -16.77 20.60 19.78
C LYS A 72 -17.90 21.10 18.88
N LYS A 73 -19.08 20.47 19.00
CA LYS A 73 -20.32 20.87 18.30
C LYS A 73 -20.07 21.06 16.79
N SER A 74 -20.38 22.24 16.24
CA SER A 74 -20.35 22.55 14.80
C SER A 74 -18.96 22.54 14.15
N GLY A 75 -17.88 22.59 14.95
CA GLY A 75 -16.51 22.53 14.42
C GLY A 75 -15.84 21.16 14.61
N ARG A 76 -16.58 20.12 14.98
CA ARG A 76 -16.00 18.80 15.24
C ARG A 76 -15.53 18.15 13.93
N VAL A 77 -14.36 17.54 13.96
CA VAL A 77 -13.81 16.75 12.85
C VAL A 77 -13.33 15.41 13.37
N TYR A 78 -13.68 14.36 12.66
CA TYR A 78 -13.24 12.99 12.87
C TYR A 78 -12.24 12.63 11.79
N GLY A 79 -11.19 11.88 12.13
CA GLY A 79 -10.28 11.38 11.10
C GLY A 79 -9.51 10.15 11.53
N LEU A 80 -9.10 9.38 10.53
CA LEU A 80 -8.18 8.27 10.67
C LEU A 80 -7.18 8.25 9.53
N ILE A 81 -6.03 7.67 9.82
CA ILE A 81 -5.12 7.18 8.79
C ILE A 81 -4.83 5.72 9.08
N GLN A 82 -4.74 4.92 8.01
CA GLN A 82 -4.24 3.58 8.06
C GLN A 82 -3.22 3.32 6.95
N CYS A 83 -2.01 2.96 7.35
CA CYS A 83 -0.98 2.44 6.48
C CYS A 83 -1.18 0.94 6.19
N ARG A 84 -0.56 0.46 5.13
CA ARG A 84 -0.48 -0.96 4.80
C ARG A 84 0.29 -1.71 5.91
N GLY A 85 -0.12 -2.93 6.23
CA GLY A 85 0.46 -3.67 7.37
C GLY A 85 1.94 -4.04 7.23
N ASP A 86 2.50 -3.97 6.02
CA ASP A 86 3.88 -4.32 5.69
C ASP A 86 4.80 -3.09 5.49
N VAL A 87 4.28 -1.86 5.49
CA VAL A 87 5.12 -0.66 5.30
C VAL A 87 5.81 -0.24 6.59
N SER A 88 7.07 0.22 6.48
CA SER A 88 7.84 0.72 7.62
C SER A 88 7.21 1.97 8.23
N ALA A 89 7.58 2.28 9.48
CA ALA A 89 7.13 3.50 10.16
C ALA A 89 7.49 4.78 9.38
N ASP A 90 8.67 4.82 8.75
CA ASP A 90 9.13 5.95 7.95
C ASP A 90 8.31 6.11 6.65
N HIS A 91 8.09 5.01 5.92
CA HIS A 91 7.25 5.01 4.73
C HIS A 91 5.81 5.40 5.07
N CYS A 92 5.28 4.90 6.18
CA CYS A 92 3.97 5.24 6.70
C CYS A 92 3.87 6.72 7.09
N SER A 93 4.89 7.28 7.76
CA SER A 93 4.98 8.71 8.09
C SER A 93 4.98 9.58 6.84
N ASN A 94 5.74 9.20 5.80
CA ASN A 94 5.76 9.91 4.53
C ASN A 94 4.41 9.84 3.80
N CYS A 95 3.80 8.65 3.74
CA CYS A 95 2.48 8.50 3.12
C CYS A 95 1.41 9.32 3.84
N THR A 96 1.44 9.33 5.17
CA THR A 96 0.55 10.15 6.01
C THR A 96 0.63 11.62 5.62
N LYS A 97 1.83 12.20 5.58
CA LYS A 97 2.04 13.61 5.20
C LYS A 97 1.55 13.89 3.77
N ASN A 98 1.90 13.04 2.81
CA ASN A 98 1.49 13.21 1.42
C ASN A 98 -0.03 13.15 1.24
N SER A 99 -0.70 12.22 1.93
CA SER A 99 -2.17 12.11 1.88
C SER A 99 -2.86 13.37 2.42
N ILE A 100 -2.32 13.97 3.49
CA ILE A 100 -2.83 15.21 4.09
C ILE A 100 -2.61 16.39 3.12
N THR A 101 -1.42 16.51 2.54
CA THR A 101 -1.13 17.54 1.52
C THR A 101 -2.12 17.45 0.36
N VAL A 102 -2.33 16.26 -0.19
CA VAL A 102 -3.31 16.03 -1.27
C VAL A 102 -4.72 16.44 -0.85
N ALA A 103 -5.14 16.10 0.38
CA ALA A 103 -6.47 16.46 0.87
C ALA A 103 -6.67 17.98 0.96
N LEU A 104 -5.67 18.71 1.49
CA LEU A 104 -5.73 20.16 1.64
C LEU A 104 -5.69 20.90 0.30
N GLU A 105 -4.87 20.43 -0.63
CA GLU A 105 -4.70 21.08 -1.94
C GLU A 105 -5.87 20.80 -2.89
N LYS A 106 -6.38 19.56 -2.90
CA LYS A 106 -7.37 19.12 -3.90
C LYS A 106 -8.82 19.19 -3.39
N CYS A 107 -9.05 19.23 -2.08
CA CYS A 107 -10.40 19.34 -1.49
C CYS A 107 -10.53 20.50 -0.48
N PRO A 108 -10.15 21.76 -0.82
CA PRO A 108 -10.06 22.86 0.16
C PRO A 108 -11.38 23.29 0.80
N LYS A 109 -12.53 22.95 0.18
CA LYS A 109 -13.88 23.30 0.64
C LYS A 109 -14.72 22.09 1.06
N SER A 110 -14.11 20.93 1.23
CA SER A 110 -14.84 19.70 1.56
C SER A 110 -14.70 19.38 3.04
N LYS A 111 -15.78 18.88 3.64
CA LYS A 111 -15.79 18.45 5.03
C LYS A 111 -15.61 16.96 5.20
N GLU A 112 -15.93 16.17 4.17
CA GLU A 112 -15.58 14.77 4.09
C GLU A 112 -14.62 14.53 2.93
N VAL A 113 -13.49 13.89 3.22
CA VAL A 113 -12.45 13.59 2.23
C VAL A 113 -11.87 12.21 2.49
N LEU A 114 -11.75 11.43 1.42
CA LEU A 114 -11.08 10.14 1.40
C LEU A 114 -9.92 10.24 0.40
N VAL A 115 -8.70 9.92 0.86
CA VAL A 115 -7.49 9.90 0.02
C VAL A 115 -6.90 8.51 0.06
N TRP A 116 -6.79 7.89 -1.11
CA TRP A 116 -6.17 6.58 -1.26
C TRP A 116 -4.79 6.73 -1.86
N PHE A 117 -3.80 6.25 -1.10
CA PHE A 117 -2.48 5.94 -1.59
C PHE A 117 -2.26 4.44 -1.51
N ARG A 118 -1.37 3.91 -2.34
CA ARG A 118 -1.01 2.48 -2.30
C ARG A 118 -0.50 2.05 -0.91
N TRP A 119 0.17 2.94 -0.17
CA TRP A 119 0.70 2.63 1.17
C TRP A 119 -0.17 3.09 2.33
N CYS A 120 -1.14 3.98 2.13
CA CYS A 120 -2.00 4.45 3.21
C CYS A 120 -3.33 5.01 2.73
N PHE A 121 -4.30 5.01 3.63
CA PHE A 121 -5.62 5.58 3.45
C PHE A 121 -5.84 6.67 4.50
N LEU A 122 -6.27 7.86 4.06
CA LEU A 122 -6.72 8.96 4.91
C LEU A 122 -8.23 9.12 4.74
N ARG A 123 -8.95 9.26 5.85
CA ARG A 123 -10.32 9.74 5.84
C ARG A 123 -10.52 10.79 6.94
N TYR A 124 -11.18 11.89 6.60
CA TYR A 124 -11.78 12.77 7.61
C TYR A 124 -13.21 13.15 7.23
N SER A 125 -14.01 13.50 8.22
CA SER A 125 -15.39 13.95 8.07
C SER A 125 -15.79 14.85 9.26
N ASP A 126 -16.76 15.73 9.08
CA ASP A 126 -17.45 16.41 10.19
C ASP A 126 -18.50 15.52 10.88
N SER A 127 -18.79 14.36 10.28
CA SER A 127 -19.67 13.31 10.81
C SER A 127 -18.86 12.14 11.38
N ASP A 128 -19.40 11.48 12.42
CA ASP A 128 -18.75 10.33 13.03
C ASP A 128 -18.95 9.07 12.16
N PHE A 129 -17.86 8.54 11.62
CA PHE A 129 -17.86 7.34 10.78
C PHE A 129 -17.15 6.15 11.44
N PHE A 130 -16.67 6.29 12.68
CA PHE A 130 -15.83 5.26 13.29
C PHE A 130 -16.60 3.96 13.56
N GLY A 131 -16.05 2.86 13.06
CA GLY A 131 -16.66 1.53 13.23
C GLY A 131 -17.91 1.30 12.40
N VAL A 132 -18.20 2.19 11.45
CA VAL A 132 -19.26 2.01 10.47
C VAL A 132 -18.64 1.37 9.23
N MET A 133 -19.07 0.15 8.91
CA MET A 133 -18.68 -0.51 7.67
C MET A 133 -19.42 0.11 6.49
N GLU A 134 -18.65 0.54 5.51
CA GLU A 134 -19.15 1.09 4.25
C GLU A 134 -18.65 0.27 3.06
N GLN A 135 -19.41 0.31 1.97
CA GLN A 135 -19.14 -0.47 0.76
C GLN A 135 -18.59 0.38 -0.39
N THR A 136 -18.34 1.67 -0.17
CA THR A 136 -17.72 2.55 -1.18
C THR A 136 -16.35 2.01 -1.55
N SER A 137 -16.15 1.73 -2.83
CA SER A 137 -14.91 1.15 -3.33
C SER A 137 -14.70 1.42 -4.81
N ILE A 138 -13.43 1.40 -5.21
CA ILE A 138 -13.01 1.46 -6.62
C ILE A 138 -12.16 0.23 -6.94
N VAL A 139 -12.20 -0.21 -8.19
CA VAL A 139 -11.33 -1.27 -8.69
C VAL A 139 -10.37 -0.69 -9.73
N LEU A 140 -9.12 -1.10 -9.65
CA LEU A 140 -8.08 -0.83 -10.64
C LEU A 140 -7.72 -2.16 -11.31
N THR A 141 -7.93 -2.23 -12.62
CA THR A 141 -7.55 -3.38 -13.45
C THR A 141 -6.82 -2.89 -14.69
N ASN A 142 -5.98 -3.73 -15.29
CA ASN A 142 -5.50 -3.49 -16.65
C ASN A 142 -6.42 -4.23 -17.65
N ASP A 143 -6.91 -3.51 -18.66
CA ASP A 143 -7.82 -4.07 -19.65
C ASP A 143 -7.19 -5.12 -20.57
N THR A 144 -5.88 -5.14 -20.69
CA THR A 144 -5.15 -6.07 -21.57
C THR A 144 -4.51 -7.24 -20.83
N ASP A 145 -4.47 -7.24 -19.50
CA ASP A 145 -3.78 -8.27 -18.71
C ASP A 145 -4.73 -9.38 -18.28
N PHE A 146 -4.93 -10.32 -19.20
CA PHE A 146 -5.73 -11.52 -18.95
C PHE A 146 -4.89 -12.68 -18.44
N ASP A 147 -5.48 -13.52 -17.63
CA ASP A 147 -4.88 -14.78 -17.19
C ASP A 147 -5.67 -15.98 -17.70
N ASP A 148 -5.06 -17.17 -17.65
CA ASP A 148 -5.76 -18.40 -17.97
C ASP A 148 -6.93 -18.60 -16.99
N PRO A 149 -8.15 -18.99 -17.45
CA PRO A 149 -9.30 -19.15 -16.58
C PRO A 149 -9.07 -20.08 -15.38
N SER A 150 -8.24 -21.12 -15.53
CA SER A 150 -7.91 -22.03 -14.43
C SER A 150 -7.00 -21.37 -13.39
N VAL A 151 -6.12 -20.45 -13.80
CA VAL A 151 -5.29 -19.64 -12.90
C VAL A 151 -6.15 -18.61 -12.19
N VAL A 152 -7.06 -17.94 -12.91
CA VAL A 152 -8.01 -17.00 -12.31
C VAL A 152 -8.85 -17.67 -11.22
N SER A 153 -9.39 -18.87 -11.49
CA SER A 153 -10.17 -19.61 -10.49
C SER A 153 -9.38 -19.86 -9.20
N LYS A 154 -8.14 -20.35 -9.31
CA LYS A 154 -7.28 -20.59 -8.14
C LYS A 154 -6.92 -19.29 -7.41
N GLY A 155 -6.71 -18.21 -8.16
CA GLY A 155 -6.46 -16.88 -7.61
C GLY A 155 -7.65 -16.35 -6.81
N LEU A 156 -8.87 -16.52 -7.32
CA LEU A 156 -10.09 -16.16 -6.59
C LEU A 156 -10.27 -17.02 -5.32
N ASP A 157 -9.96 -18.31 -5.38
CA ASP A 157 -9.97 -19.19 -4.20
C ASP A 157 -8.95 -18.72 -3.13
N LEU A 158 -7.75 -18.29 -3.55
CA LEU A 158 -6.75 -17.69 -2.67
C LEU A 158 -7.30 -16.43 -1.97
N MET A 159 -7.89 -15.51 -2.73
CA MET A 159 -8.45 -14.26 -2.20
C MET A 159 -9.66 -14.50 -1.29
N ASN A 160 -10.48 -15.51 -1.60
CA ASN A 160 -11.57 -15.94 -0.74
C ASN A 160 -11.03 -16.52 0.59
N GLY A 161 -9.97 -17.34 0.54
CA GLY A 161 -9.31 -17.82 1.76
C GLY A 161 -8.79 -16.68 2.65
N LEU A 162 -8.10 -15.70 2.05
CA LEU A 162 -7.63 -14.50 2.73
C LEU A 162 -8.76 -13.70 3.40
N THR A 163 -9.90 -13.58 2.71
CA THR A 163 -11.09 -12.86 3.20
C THR A 163 -11.56 -13.37 4.56
N PHE A 164 -11.55 -14.69 4.78
CA PHE A 164 -11.97 -15.28 6.05
C PHE A 164 -10.86 -15.33 7.09
N SER A 165 -9.60 -15.56 6.70
CA SER A 165 -8.51 -15.74 7.66
C SER A 165 -7.96 -14.43 8.23
N VAL A 166 -8.10 -13.31 7.52
CA VAL A 166 -7.52 -12.00 7.91
C VAL A 166 -8.05 -11.51 9.25
N GLN A 167 -9.28 -11.87 9.59
CA GLN A 167 -9.91 -11.46 10.85
C GLN A 167 -9.14 -11.94 12.09
N ASN A 168 -8.37 -13.02 11.96
CA ASN A 168 -7.54 -13.59 13.02
C ASN A 168 -6.14 -12.97 13.11
N GLN A 169 -5.79 -12.04 12.21
CA GLN A 169 -4.47 -11.42 12.17
C GLN A 169 -4.42 -10.15 13.04
N PRO A 170 -3.32 -9.89 13.79
CA PRO A 170 -3.24 -8.73 14.68
C PRO A 170 -3.58 -7.39 14.02
N LEU A 171 -3.06 -7.14 12.82
CA LEU A 171 -3.25 -5.89 12.07
C LEU A 171 -4.48 -5.89 11.14
N VAL A 172 -5.26 -6.98 11.10
CA VAL A 172 -6.31 -7.19 10.08
C VAL A 172 -5.77 -7.03 8.66
N PHE A 173 -4.53 -7.49 8.49
CA PHE A 173 -3.74 -7.46 7.27
C PHE A 173 -3.18 -8.86 7.04
N GLN A 174 -3.26 -9.35 5.82
CA GLN A 174 -2.71 -10.66 5.46
C GLN A 174 -2.29 -10.70 4.00
N THR A 175 -1.19 -11.42 3.74
CA THR A 175 -0.71 -11.75 2.40
C THR A 175 -0.74 -13.25 2.19
N ALA A 176 -0.77 -13.67 0.93
CA ALA A 176 -0.56 -15.04 0.52
C ALA A 176 0.16 -15.11 -0.82
N GLU A 177 0.79 -16.26 -1.07
CA GLU A 177 1.41 -16.62 -2.32
C GLU A 177 0.77 -17.94 -2.81
N LEU A 178 0.55 -18.02 -4.11
CA LEU A 178 0.03 -19.20 -4.80
C LEU A 178 0.97 -19.54 -5.96
N ASP A 179 1.55 -20.73 -5.94
CA ASP A 179 2.30 -21.29 -7.07
C ASP A 179 1.31 -21.98 -8.03
N VAL A 180 1.22 -21.48 -9.27
CA VAL A 180 0.38 -22.06 -10.33
C VAL A 180 1.20 -22.82 -11.38
N GLY A 181 2.41 -23.24 -11.02
CA GLY A 181 3.30 -24.06 -11.83
C GLY A 181 3.96 -23.27 -12.96
N PRO A 182 3.89 -23.73 -14.23
CA PRO A 182 4.55 -23.05 -15.35
C PRO A 182 4.10 -21.60 -15.56
N SER A 183 2.88 -21.24 -15.13
CA SER A 183 2.34 -19.88 -15.21
C SER A 183 2.88 -18.93 -14.12
N GLY A 184 3.82 -19.40 -13.30
CA GLY A 184 4.49 -18.64 -12.26
C GLY A 184 3.69 -18.57 -10.95
N LYS A 185 3.92 -17.50 -10.20
CA LYS A 185 3.27 -17.27 -8.90
C LYS A 185 2.20 -16.19 -8.99
N ARG A 186 1.27 -16.21 -8.04
CA ARG A 186 0.27 -15.18 -7.81
C ARG A 186 0.34 -14.76 -6.35
N TYR A 187 0.19 -13.46 -6.12
CA TYR A 187 0.36 -12.84 -4.83
C TYR A 187 -0.95 -12.13 -4.48
N GLY A 188 -1.51 -12.48 -3.33
CA GLY A 188 -2.73 -11.88 -2.79
C GLY A 188 -2.42 -11.10 -1.51
N MET A 189 -3.15 -10.01 -1.30
CA MET A 189 -3.08 -9.22 -0.07
C MET A 189 -4.45 -8.63 0.24
N VAL A 190 -4.84 -8.66 1.51
CA VAL A 190 -6.08 -8.04 1.99
C VAL A 190 -5.81 -7.24 3.25
N GLN A 191 -6.56 -6.15 3.43
CA GLN A 191 -6.52 -5.33 4.63
C GLN A 191 -7.89 -4.78 4.95
N CYS A 192 -8.24 -4.72 6.24
CA CYS A 192 -9.40 -3.98 6.72
C CYS A 192 -8.96 -2.79 7.58
N ASN A 193 -9.76 -1.73 7.59
CA ASN A 193 -9.54 -0.66 8.56
C ASN A 193 -9.70 -1.19 9.98
N ARG A 194 -8.84 -0.74 10.89
CA ARG A 194 -8.82 -1.22 12.28
C ARG A 194 -9.89 -0.57 13.16
N ASP A 195 -10.72 0.32 12.60
CA ASP A 195 -11.83 0.94 13.32
C ASP A 195 -13.13 0.13 13.24
N ILE A 196 -13.27 -0.78 12.28
CA ILE A 196 -14.44 -1.68 12.12
C ILE A 196 -14.26 -3.02 12.83
N SER A 197 -15.37 -3.74 13.03
CA SER A 197 -15.34 -5.06 13.68
C SER A 197 -14.70 -6.13 12.79
N ARG A 198 -14.22 -7.21 13.41
CA ARG A 198 -13.66 -8.37 12.68
C ARG A 198 -14.68 -9.04 11.75
N SER A 199 -15.94 -9.11 12.18
CA SER A 199 -17.02 -9.65 11.34
C SER A 199 -17.33 -8.73 10.16
N ASP A 200 -17.34 -7.42 10.37
CA ASP A 200 -17.62 -6.47 9.29
C ASP A 200 -16.44 -6.38 8.31
N CYS A 201 -15.21 -6.63 8.76
CA CYS A 201 -14.07 -6.81 7.87
C CYS A 201 -14.33 -7.93 6.85
N VAL A 202 -14.77 -9.12 7.31
CA VAL A 202 -15.08 -10.25 6.43
C VAL A 202 -16.19 -9.86 5.45
N LYS A 203 -17.29 -9.30 5.95
CA LYS A 203 -18.42 -8.86 5.10
C LYS A 203 -17.99 -7.83 4.05
N CYS A 204 -17.12 -6.89 4.40
CA CYS A 204 -16.61 -5.88 3.49
C CYS A 204 -15.82 -6.52 2.33
N LEU A 205 -14.90 -7.43 2.67
CA LEU A 205 -14.07 -8.14 1.70
C LEU A 205 -14.91 -9.07 0.79
N GLU A 206 -15.87 -9.79 1.36
CA GLU A 206 -16.84 -10.60 0.60
C GLU A 206 -17.67 -9.72 -0.35
N SER A 207 -18.15 -8.57 0.12
CA SER A 207 -18.90 -7.61 -0.69
C SER A 207 -18.08 -7.09 -1.86
N GLN A 208 -16.78 -6.84 -1.69
CA GLN A 208 -15.90 -6.41 -2.77
C GLN A 208 -15.72 -7.50 -3.82
N LEU A 209 -15.44 -8.75 -3.42
CA LEU A 209 -15.33 -9.86 -4.38
C LEU A 209 -16.62 -10.10 -5.15
N GLY A 210 -17.77 -9.98 -4.48
CA GLY A 210 -19.09 -10.07 -5.12
C GLY A 210 -19.32 -8.94 -6.12
N ALA A 211 -19.10 -7.68 -5.71
CA ALA A 211 -19.37 -6.51 -6.53
C ALA A 211 -18.45 -6.41 -7.76
N PHE A 212 -17.17 -6.77 -7.62
CA PHE A 212 -16.19 -6.64 -8.70
C PHE A 212 -15.94 -7.95 -9.46
N ARG A 213 -16.69 -9.02 -9.19
CA ARG A 213 -16.49 -10.36 -9.76
C ARG A 213 -16.27 -10.34 -11.27
N MET A 214 -17.11 -9.61 -12.02
CA MET A 214 -17.02 -9.55 -13.48
C MET A 214 -15.83 -8.73 -13.99
N MET A 215 -15.36 -7.74 -13.22
CA MET A 215 -14.23 -6.90 -13.60
C MET A 215 -12.88 -7.58 -13.32
N VAL A 216 -12.78 -8.32 -12.21
CA VAL A 216 -11.53 -9.02 -11.83
C VAL A 216 -11.47 -10.46 -12.35
N GLY A 217 -12.61 -11.05 -12.68
CA GLY A 217 -12.79 -12.49 -12.99
C GLY A 217 -12.15 -13.00 -14.28
N THR A 218 -11.28 -12.21 -14.91
CA THR A 218 -10.44 -12.62 -16.04
C THR A 218 -9.03 -12.04 -15.98
N LYS A 219 -8.69 -11.31 -14.91
CA LYS A 219 -7.52 -10.42 -14.88
C LYS A 219 -6.33 -11.10 -14.21
N ARG A 220 -5.13 -10.84 -14.74
CA ARG A 220 -3.85 -11.27 -14.15
C ARG A 220 -3.45 -10.44 -12.93
N GLY A 221 -3.84 -9.16 -12.91
CA GLY A 221 -3.61 -8.26 -11.79
C GLY A 221 -4.76 -7.27 -11.59
N TRP A 222 -5.07 -6.96 -10.33
CA TRP A 222 -6.12 -6.04 -9.93
C TRP A 222 -5.95 -5.56 -8.48
N GLU A 223 -6.49 -4.38 -8.19
CA GLU A 223 -6.50 -3.79 -6.84
C GLU A 223 -7.90 -3.24 -6.56
N VAL A 224 -8.41 -3.41 -5.35
CA VAL A 224 -9.68 -2.81 -4.88
C VAL A 224 -9.38 -1.94 -3.68
N TYR A 225 -9.74 -0.65 -3.79
CA TYR A 225 -9.59 0.32 -2.71
C TYR A 225 -10.95 0.72 -2.18
N GLY A 226 -11.30 0.28 -0.98
CA GLY A 226 -12.53 0.64 -0.29
C GLY A 226 -12.36 1.73 0.77
N SER A 227 -13.48 2.22 1.30
CA SER A 227 -13.46 3.08 2.49
C SER A 227 -13.27 2.30 3.80
N SER A 228 -13.48 0.97 3.78
CA SER A 228 -13.41 0.08 4.95
C SER A 228 -12.46 -1.11 4.80
N CYS A 229 -12.24 -1.61 3.57
CA CYS A 229 -11.36 -2.74 3.30
C CYS A 229 -10.75 -2.65 1.90
N PHE A 230 -9.69 -3.42 1.67
CA PHE A 230 -8.81 -3.31 0.52
C PHE A 230 -8.32 -4.69 0.07
N MET A 231 -8.13 -4.87 -1.22
CA MET A 231 -7.62 -6.09 -1.83
C MET A 231 -6.59 -5.77 -2.91
N TRP A 232 -5.56 -6.62 -3.03
CA TRP A 232 -4.58 -6.54 -4.10
C TRP A 232 -4.24 -7.94 -4.56
N TYR A 233 -4.11 -8.11 -5.87
CA TYR A 233 -3.77 -9.37 -6.51
C TYR A 233 -2.90 -9.11 -7.74
N HIS A 234 -1.72 -9.71 -7.82
CA HIS A 234 -0.82 -9.57 -8.97
C HIS A 234 0.01 -10.83 -9.21
N ASP A 235 0.67 -10.91 -10.36
CA ASP A 235 1.62 -11.96 -10.76
C ASP A 235 3.08 -11.70 -10.37
N TYR A 236 3.34 -10.60 -9.68
CA TYR A 236 4.62 -10.25 -9.07
C TYR A 236 4.45 -9.94 -7.59
N GLN A 237 5.54 -10.02 -6.81
CA GLN A 237 5.50 -9.67 -5.40
C GLN A 237 5.51 -8.13 -5.24
N PHE A 238 4.47 -7.58 -4.60
CA PHE A 238 4.26 -6.13 -4.45
C PHE A 238 4.17 -5.66 -2.99
N TYR A 239 4.60 -6.51 -2.06
CA TYR A 239 4.61 -6.23 -0.62
C TYR A 239 5.95 -6.59 0.01
N PHE A 240 6.29 -5.88 1.08
CA PHE A 240 7.50 -6.13 1.84
C PHE A 240 7.35 -7.42 2.64
N ASN A 241 8.34 -8.32 2.54
CA ASN A 241 8.30 -9.53 3.33
C ASN A 241 8.71 -9.21 4.77
N ILE A 242 7.78 -9.22 5.72
CA ILE A 242 8.03 -8.86 7.14
C ILE A 242 9.17 -9.70 7.74
N SER A 243 9.36 -10.93 7.27
CA SER A 243 10.48 -11.80 7.70
C SER A 243 11.88 -11.27 7.31
N THR A 244 11.99 -10.41 6.28
CA THR A 244 13.27 -9.82 5.85
C THR A 244 13.66 -8.57 6.65
N ILE A 245 12.69 -7.90 7.29
CA ILE A 245 12.93 -6.68 8.09
C ILE A 245 13.58 -7.02 9.44
N ALA A 246 13.23 -8.18 10.02
CA ALA A 246 13.85 -8.66 11.27
C ALA A 246 15.37 -8.91 11.14
N SER A 247 15.84 -9.28 9.95
CA SER A 247 17.26 -9.50 9.65
C SER A 247 18.07 -8.22 9.39
N ALA A 248 17.42 -7.10 9.07
CA ALA A 248 18.09 -5.81 8.86
C ALA A 248 18.23 -5.00 10.17
N GLY A 249 17.62 -5.46 11.26
CA GLY A 249 17.39 -4.69 12.48
C GLY A 249 18.31 -4.98 13.67
N VAL A 250 19.56 -5.44 13.50
CA VAL A 250 20.59 -5.36 14.57
C VAL A 250 22.00 -5.25 13.96
N MET A 251 22.36 -4.09 13.41
CA MET A 251 23.79 -3.73 13.31
C MET A 251 24.13 -2.83 14.50
N ARG A 252 24.60 -3.44 15.60
CA ARG A 252 25.23 -2.71 16.72
C ARG A 252 26.47 -1.98 16.16
N PRO A 253 26.73 -0.72 16.54
CA PRO A 253 27.98 -0.06 16.17
C PRO A 253 29.12 -0.69 16.97
N SER A 254 29.90 -1.55 16.31
CA SER A 254 31.17 -2.05 16.82
C SER A 254 32.24 -0.98 16.57
N SER A 255 32.76 -0.40 17.64
CA SER A 255 33.94 0.45 17.62
C SER A 255 35.18 -0.40 17.28
N HIS A 256 35.56 -0.41 16.00
CA HIS A 256 36.89 -0.83 15.59
C HIS A 256 37.50 0.21 14.65
N LYS A 257 38.58 0.83 15.12
CA LYS A 257 39.48 1.65 14.29
C LYS A 257 40.13 0.72 13.26
N GLY A 258 39.63 0.74 12.03
CA GLY A 258 40.19 0.02 10.89
C GLY A 258 40.46 0.99 9.75
N THR A 259 41.73 1.09 9.36
CA THR A 259 42.25 1.95 8.31
C THR A 259 41.62 1.60 6.95
N ALA A 260 40.96 2.57 6.31
CA ALA A 260 40.36 2.40 4.99
C ALA A 260 41.45 2.38 3.90
N ILE A 261 41.67 1.23 3.28
CA ILE A 261 42.44 1.12 2.03
C ILE A 261 41.42 1.16 0.89
N GLY A 262 41.32 2.32 0.21
CA GLY A 262 40.49 2.48 -0.97
C GLY A 262 41.09 1.74 -2.18
N LEU A 263 40.36 0.77 -2.72
CA LEU A 263 40.67 0.13 -3.99
C LEU A 263 40.12 1.02 -5.13
N ILE A 264 41.02 1.77 -5.77
CA ILE A 264 40.74 2.49 -7.02
C ILE A 264 40.84 1.47 -8.16
N ILE A 265 39.72 1.15 -8.80
CA ILE A 265 39.71 0.36 -10.03
C ILE A 265 39.97 1.31 -11.20
N ALA A 266 41.19 1.28 -11.74
CA ALA A 266 41.55 2.00 -12.95
C ALA A 266 41.08 1.22 -14.19
N VAL A 267 40.14 1.79 -14.94
CA VAL A 267 39.73 1.28 -16.26
C VAL A 267 40.78 1.72 -17.28
N ILE A 268 41.62 0.78 -17.72
CA ILE A 268 42.57 1.04 -18.81
C ILE A 268 41.85 0.76 -20.14
N ALA A 269 41.55 1.83 -20.88
CA ALA A 269 41.19 1.75 -22.28
C ALA A 269 42.49 1.60 -23.11
N PHE A 270 42.71 0.44 -23.72
CA PHE A 270 43.79 0.25 -24.68
C PHE A 270 43.20 0.36 -26.10
N LEU A 271 43.44 1.53 -26.73
CA LEU A 271 43.47 1.69 -28.17
C LEU A 271 44.83 1.18 -28.68
N MET A 272 44.83 0.41 -29.76
CA MET A 272 45.78 0.42 -30.89
C MET A 272 45.41 -0.77 -31.80
N VAL A 273 44.81 -0.52 -32.97
CA VAL A 273 45.51 -0.33 -34.26
C VAL A 273 46.41 -1.53 -34.61
N LEU A 274 45.85 -2.46 -35.38
CA LEU A 274 46.34 -2.96 -36.68
C LEU A 274 45.23 -3.79 -37.33
#